data_AF-A0A0F8ZP63-F1
#
_entry.id   AF-A0A0F8ZP63-F1
#
_cell.length_a   1.000
_cell.length_b   1.000
_cell.length_c   1.000
_cell.angle_alpha   90.00
_cell.angle_beta   90.00
_cell.angle_gamma   90.00
#
_symmetry.space_group_name_H-M   'P 1'
#
loop_
_entity.id
_entity.type
_entity.pdbx_description
1 polymer ?
#
loop_
_entity_poly.entity_id
_entity_poly.type
_entity_poly.pdbx_seq_one_letter_code
_entity_poly.pdbx_strand_id
1 'polypeptide(L)'
;MFWKTNNSTEQKDIFRNEIFQEYLDPDRLARNLTLAISKKTKSTSGHIHIHFRNRLDHVVYIWSNGLLRKVVAKSPDCPKGQCIKWERSDFCNYEPKEVIGQLHDEISFIRIDDWRLSKTWRSYRKFIRWLS
;
A
#
# COMPACT_ATOMS: atom_id res chain seq x y z
N MET A 1 17.16 -4.33 -39.80
CA MET A 1 17.78 -3.64 -38.65
C MET A 1 16.68 -3.43 -37.62
N PHE A 2 16.71 -4.17 -36.51
CA PHE A 2 15.66 -4.12 -35.49
C PHE A 2 15.83 -2.86 -34.62
N TRP A 3 14.90 -1.92 -34.71
CA TRP A 3 14.75 -0.90 -33.68
C TRP A 3 13.75 -1.41 -32.63
N LYS A 4 14.28 -1.96 -31.54
CA LYS A 4 13.53 -2.13 -30.29
C LYS A 4 13.58 -0.80 -29.55
N THR A 5 12.57 0.05 -29.72
CA THR A 5 12.42 1.29 -28.96
C THR A 5 11.51 1.07 -27.74
N ASN A 6 12.16 0.83 -26.60
CA ASN A 6 11.98 1.49 -25.29
C ASN A 6 10.58 1.86 -24.72
N ASN A 7 9.49 1.19 -25.10
CA ASN A 7 8.17 1.44 -24.47
C ASN A 7 8.08 1.13 -22.96
N SER A 8 9.07 0.45 -22.35
CA SER A 8 8.97 0.00 -20.96
C SER A 8 9.47 1.01 -19.91
N THR A 9 10.22 2.03 -20.31
CA THR A 9 10.88 2.95 -19.35
C THR A 9 10.03 4.21 -19.16
N GLU A 10 9.47 4.79 -20.22
CA GLU A 10 8.57 5.95 -20.12
C GLU A 10 7.28 5.64 -19.34
N GLN A 11 6.64 4.49 -19.57
CA GLN A 11 5.45 4.08 -18.81
C GLN A 11 5.74 3.86 -17.32
N LYS A 12 6.96 3.42 -16.96
CA LYS A 12 7.37 3.23 -15.56
C LYS A 12 7.63 4.55 -14.85
N ASP A 13 8.12 5.55 -15.57
CA ASP A 13 8.36 6.88 -15.01
C ASP A 13 7.08 7.71 -14.88
N ILE A 14 6.08 7.50 -15.76
CA ILE A 14 4.73 8.07 -15.60
C ILE A 14 4.05 7.51 -14.35
N PHE A 15 4.02 6.18 -14.16
CA PHE A 15 3.40 5.58 -12.97
C PHE A 15 4.10 5.99 -11.66
N ARG A 16 5.43 6.17 -11.68
CA ARG A 16 6.17 6.73 -10.55
C ARG A 16 5.77 8.16 -10.27
N ASN A 17 5.81 9.04 -11.27
CA ASN A 17 5.45 10.44 -11.09
C ASN A 17 3.98 10.63 -10.72
N GLU A 18 3.08 9.78 -11.21
CA GLU A 18 1.67 9.74 -10.80
C GLU A 18 1.53 9.30 -9.35
N ILE A 19 2.20 8.25 -8.89
CA ILE A 19 2.21 7.88 -7.46
C ILE A 19 2.84 8.99 -6.60
N PHE A 20 3.88 9.67 -7.11
CA PHE A 20 4.54 10.79 -6.43
C PHE A 20 3.70 12.09 -6.39
N GLN A 21 2.80 12.30 -7.35
CA GLN A 21 1.84 13.41 -7.35
C GLN A 21 0.53 13.04 -6.64
N GLU A 22 0.17 11.76 -6.64
CA GLU A 22 -0.99 11.19 -5.93
C GLU A 22 -0.81 11.13 -4.40
N TYR A 23 0.37 11.45 -3.87
CA TYR A 23 0.53 11.73 -2.43
C TYR A 23 -0.33 12.91 -1.95
N LEU A 24 -0.81 13.76 -2.86
CA LEU A 24 -1.76 14.83 -2.54
C LEU A 24 -3.18 14.32 -2.24
N ASP A 25 -3.51 13.08 -2.65
CA ASP A 25 -4.77 12.40 -2.32
C ASP A 25 -4.52 10.93 -1.91
N PRO A 26 -4.24 10.68 -0.62
CA PRO A 26 -3.94 9.34 -0.13
C PRO A 26 -5.08 8.33 -0.25
N ASP A 27 -6.34 8.77 -0.36
CA ASP A 27 -7.46 7.88 -0.64
C ASP A 27 -7.39 7.36 -2.07
N ARG A 28 -7.04 8.23 -3.01
CA ARG A 28 -6.76 7.84 -4.40
C ARG A 28 -5.57 6.89 -4.47
N LEU A 29 -4.48 7.16 -3.73
CA LEU A 29 -3.33 6.26 -3.66
C LEU A 29 -3.72 4.86 -3.13
N ALA A 30 -4.47 4.79 -2.02
CA ALA A 30 -4.90 3.52 -1.44
C ALA A 30 -5.81 2.73 -2.41
N ARG A 31 -6.70 3.42 -3.14
CA ARG A 31 -7.54 2.82 -4.19
C ARG A 31 -6.70 2.29 -5.35
N ASN A 32 -5.75 3.08 -5.85
CA ASN A 32 -4.89 2.70 -6.96
C ASN A 32 -3.99 1.52 -6.61
N LEU A 33 -3.42 1.50 -5.40
CA LEU A 33 -2.61 0.40 -4.91
C LEU A 33 -3.42 -0.90 -4.81
N THR A 34 -4.61 -0.85 -4.19
CA THR A 34 -5.46 -2.04 -4.05
C THR A 34 -5.93 -2.58 -5.40
N LEU A 35 -6.28 -1.70 -6.34
CA LEU A 35 -6.62 -2.08 -7.72
C LEU A 35 -5.43 -2.73 -8.45
N ALA A 36 -4.25 -2.11 -8.37
CA ALA A 36 -3.04 -2.63 -9.02
C ALA A 36 -2.66 -4.01 -8.48
N ILE A 37 -2.75 -4.21 -7.16
CA ILE A 37 -2.51 -5.49 -6.51
C ILE A 37 -3.55 -6.52 -6.95
N SER A 38 -4.84 -6.19 -6.88
CA SER A 38 -5.91 -7.12 -7.27
C SER A 38 -5.73 -7.61 -8.71
N LYS A 39 -5.38 -6.71 -9.63
CA LYS A 39 -5.04 -7.07 -11.02
C LYS A 39 -3.80 -7.98 -11.09
N LYS A 40 -2.72 -7.62 -10.38
CA LYS A 40 -1.44 -8.33 -10.44
C LYS A 40 -1.49 -9.73 -9.82
N THR A 41 -2.21 -9.90 -8.71
CA THR A 41 -2.35 -11.19 -8.01
C THR A 41 -3.55 -12.00 -8.49
N LYS A 42 -4.43 -11.38 -9.31
CA LYS A 42 -5.76 -11.91 -9.66
C LYS A 42 -6.59 -12.27 -8.43
N SER A 43 -6.34 -11.61 -7.30
CA SER A 43 -7.09 -11.84 -6.07
C SER A 43 -8.19 -10.80 -5.88
N THR A 44 -9.32 -11.25 -5.35
CA THR A 44 -10.48 -10.42 -5.06
C THR A 44 -10.42 -9.80 -3.67
N SER A 45 -9.61 -10.31 -2.74
CA SER A 45 -9.54 -9.80 -1.37
C SER A 45 -8.15 -9.94 -0.76
N GLY A 46 -7.88 -9.14 0.27
CA GLY A 46 -6.63 -9.23 1.02
C GLY A 46 -6.31 -7.95 1.80
N HIS A 47 -5.11 -7.94 2.37
CA HIS A 47 -4.59 -6.86 3.20
C HIS A 47 -3.22 -6.37 2.71
N ILE A 48 -3.04 -5.05 2.71
CA ILE A 48 -1.75 -4.39 2.49
C ILE A 48 -1.34 -3.77 3.81
N HIS A 49 -0.32 -4.31 4.46
CA HIS A 49 0.24 -3.80 5.69
C HIS A 49 1.41 -2.87 5.36
N ILE A 50 1.34 -1.62 5.82
CA ILE A 50 2.37 -0.59 5.64
C ILE A 50 2.96 -0.28 7.02
N HIS A 51 4.18 -0.76 7.24
CA HIS A 51 4.89 -0.59 8.50
C HIS A 51 5.81 0.62 8.44
N PHE A 52 5.79 1.44 9.48
CA PHE A 52 6.64 2.62 9.63
C PHE A 52 7.82 2.35 10.57
N ARG A 53 8.90 3.09 10.38
CA ARG A 53 10.11 3.01 11.21
C ARG A 53 9.78 3.60 12.58
N ASN A 54 10.21 2.93 13.64
CA ASN A 54 10.03 3.37 15.03
C ASN A 54 8.56 3.58 15.45
N ARG A 55 7.60 3.01 14.71
CA ARG A 55 6.18 2.95 15.10
C ARG A 55 5.79 1.50 15.32
N LEU A 56 5.02 1.28 16.37
CA LEU A 56 4.48 -0.03 16.72
C LEU A 56 3.26 -0.35 15.84
N ASP A 57 2.45 0.66 15.58
CA ASP A 57 1.28 0.56 14.73
C ASP A 57 1.64 0.60 13.25
N HIS A 58 0.80 -0.03 12.44
CA HIS A 58 0.92 -0.01 10.98
C HIS A 58 -0.44 0.21 10.32
N VAL A 59 -0.42 0.85 9.17
CA VAL A 59 -1.62 1.07 8.36
C VAL A 59 -1.93 -0.21 7.58
N VAL A 60 -3.20 -0.58 7.50
CA VAL A 60 -3.67 -1.70 6.71
C VAL A 60 -4.74 -1.26 5.73
N TYR A 61 -4.49 -1.48 4.44
CA TYR A 61 -5.51 -1.35 3.40
C TYR A 61 -6.20 -2.69 3.20
N ILE A 62 -7.51 -2.71 3.39
CA ILE A 62 -8.35 -3.89 3.20
C ILE A 62 -9.08 -3.75 1.88
N TRP A 63 -8.90 -4.71 0.97
CA TRP A 63 -9.66 -4.75 -0.28
C TRP A 63 -10.55 -6.00 -0.35
N SER A 64 -11.68 -5.86 -1.04
CA SER A 64 -12.63 -6.94 -1.33
C SER A 64 -13.40 -6.67 -2.62
N ASN A 65 -13.63 -7.73 -3.40
CA ASN A 65 -14.08 -7.67 -4.79
C ASN A 65 -13.21 -6.75 -5.66
N GLY A 66 -11.89 -6.75 -5.41
CA GLY A 66 -10.92 -5.93 -6.14
C GLY A 66 -10.97 -4.43 -5.84
N LEU A 67 -11.76 -4.00 -4.86
CA LEU A 67 -11.91 -2.59 -4.47
C LEU A 67 -11.46 -2.37 -3.03
N LEU A 68 -10.86 -1.20 -2.76
CA LEU A 68 -10.60 -0.73 -1.40
C LEU A 68 -11.92 -0.68 -0.62
N ARG A 69 -11.94 -1.29 0.57
CA ARG A 69 -13.10 -1.28 1.48
C ARG A 69 -12.86 -0.44 2.72
N LYS A 70 -11.67 -0.56 3.29
CA LYS A 70 -11.36 0.08 4.55
C LYS A 70 -9.88 0.35 4.64
N VAL A 71 -9.55 1.48 5.26
CA VAL A 71 -8.23 1.71 5.81
C VAL A 71 -8.36 1.58 7.33
N VAL A 72 -7.47 0.80 7.94
CA VAL A 72 -7.43 0.60 9.38
C VAL A 72 -6.01 0.78 9.88
N ALA A 73 -5.87 0.90 11.19
CA ALA A 73 -4.61 0.68 11.86
C ALA A 73 -4.59 -0.69 12.53
N LYS A 74 -3.38 -1.22 12.72
CA LYS A 74 -3.16 -2.46 13.45
C LYS A 74 -2.00 -2.27 14.41
N SER A 75 -2.32 -2.29 15.70
CA SER A 75 -1.36 -2.20 16.80
C SER A 75 -0.79 -3.56 17.16
N PRO A 76 0.38 -3.64 17.84
CA PRO A 76 0.99 -4.91 18.25
C PRO A 76 0.07 -5.77 19.11
N ASP A 77 -0.77 -5.12 19.93
CA ASP A 77 -1.71 -5.78 20.83
C ASP A 77 -2.95 -6.34 20.11
N CYS A 78 -3.05 -6.13 18.79
CA CYS A 78 -4.14 -6.70 18.00
C CYS A 78 -3.95 -8.21 17.84
N PRO A 79 -4.97 -9.03 18.19
CA PRO A 79 -4.93 -10.46 17.92
C PRO A 79 -4.66 -10.74 16.44
N LYS A 80 -3.98 -11.86 16.16
CA LYS A 80 -3.67 -12.28 14.79
C LYS A 80 -4.98 -12.37 13.98
N GLY A 81 -4.99 -11.74 12.81
CA GLY A 81 -6.17 -11.67 11.94
C GLY A 81 -7.16 -10.55 12.26
N GLN A 82 -6.98 -9.79 13.34
CA GLN A 82 -7.83 -8.64 13.65
C GLN A 82 -7.24 -7.34 13.11
N CYS A 83 -8.15 -6.51 12.59
CA CYS A 83 -7.91 -5.20 12.04
C CYS A 83 -8.84 -4.25 12.80
N ILE A 84 -8.30 -3.47 13.73
CA ILE A 84 -9.09 -2.60 14.61
C ILE A 84 -9.50 -1.32 13.89
N LYS A 85 -10.47 -0.59 14.44
CA LYS A 85 -10.72 0.77 13.99
C LYS A 85 -9.55 1.66 14.41
N TRP A 86 -9.37 2.75 13.68
CA TRP A 86 -8.37 3.79 13.96
C TRP A 86 -8.41 4.27 15.42
N GLU A 87 -9.60 4.34 16.01
CA GLU A 87 -9.88 4.77 17.40
C GLU A 87 -8.95 4.16 18.48
N ARG A 88 -8.34 3.00 18.25
CA ARG A 88 -7.50 2.28 19.23
C ARG A 88 -6.00 2.26 18.88
N SER A 89 -5.60 3.01 17.86
CA SER A 89 -4.22 3.06 17.37
C SER A 89 -3.50 4.32 17.83
N ASP A 90 -2.16 4.32 17.78
CA ASP A 90 -1.29 5.50 17.79
C ASP A 90 -1.72 6.56 16.74
N PHE A 91 -2.44 6.12 15.71
CA PHE A 91 -3.00 6.97 14.67
C PHE A 91 -4.45 7.39 14.93
N CYS A 92 -5.03 7.17 16.11
CA CYS A 92 -6.47 7.39 16.37
C CYS A 92 -6.98 8.81 16.11
N ASN A 93 -6.09 9.79 16.18
CA ASN A 93 -6.39 11.20 15.91
C ASN A 93 -6.01 11.65 14.48
N TYR A 94 -5.63 10.71 13.62
CA TYR A 94 -5.22 10.98 12.24
C TYR A 94 -6.24 10.42 11.27
N GLU A 95 -6.50 11.16 10.21
CA GLU A 95 -7.14 10.63 9.02
C GLU A 95 -6.15 9.74 8.24
N PRO A 96 -6.62 8.73 7.48
CA PRO A 96 -5.77 7.89 6.64
C PRO A 96 -4.78 8.67 5.76
N LYS A 97 -5.22 9.82 5.25
CA LYS A 97 -4.41 10.71 4.43
C LYS A 97 -3.29 11.40 5.19
N GLU A 98 -3.52 11.75 6.45
CA GLU A 98 -2.53 12.41 7.28
C GLU A 98 -1.40 11.43 7.63
N VAL A 99 -1.73 10.16 7.92
CA VAL A 99 -0.70 9.16 8.23
C VAL A 99 0.20 8.88 7.05
N ILE A 100 -0.36 8.71 5.85
CA ILE A 100 0.46 8.42 4.66
C ILE A 100 1.27 9.64 4.24
N GLY A 101 0.68 10.85 4.28
CA GLY A 101 1.39 12.07 3.96
C GLY A 101 2.55 12.36 4.94
N GLN A 102 2.33 12.17 6.24
CA GLN A 102 3.35 12.47 7.25
C GLN A 102 4.41 11.39 7.39
N LEU A 103 4.06 10.12 7.21
CA LEU A 103 4.94 8.99 7.53
C LEU A 103 5.47 8.27 6.29
N HIS A 104 5.28 8.82 5.09
CA HIS A 104 5.76 8.20 3.84
C HIS A 104 7.27 7.88 3.90
N ASP A 105 8.08 8.84 4.34
CA ASP A 105 9.54 8.67 4.43
C ASP A 105 9.96 7.75 5.59
N GLU A 106 9.03 7.45 6.48
CA GLU A 106 9.20 6.49 7.56
C GLU A 106 8.81 5.06 7.14
N ILE A 107 8.26 4.81 5.95
CA ILE A 107 7.86 3.46 5.53
C ILE A 107 9.08 2.53 5.54
N SER A 108 9.05 1.54 6.45
CA SER A 108 10.10 0.55 6.65
C SER A 108 9.91 -0.64 5.70
N PHE A 109 8.71 -1.23 5.71
CA PHE A 109 8.38 -2.33 4.81
C PHE A 109 6.88 -2.42 4.55
N ILE A 110 6.55 -3.12 3.47
CA ILE A 110 5.18 -3.38 3.05
C ILE A 110 4.99 -4.88 2.96
N ARG A 111 3.91 -5.40 3.55
CA ARG A 111 3.52 -6.80 3.45
C ARG A 111 2.16 -6.90 2.79
N ILE A 112 2.02 -7.80 1.82
CA ILE A 112 0.71 -8.22 1.34
C ILE A 112 0.38 -9.57 1.97
N ASP A 113 -0.82 -9.66 2.53
CA ASP A 113 -1.44 -10.91 2.96
C ASP A 113 -2.71 -11.14 2.16
N ASP A 114 -2.62 -12.06 1.20
CA ASP A 114 -3.69 -12.58 0.38
C ASP A 114 -3.54 -14.11 0.32
N TRP A 115 -4.64 -14.83 0.10
CA TRP A 115 -4.64 -16.28 0.02
C TRP A 115 -3.76 -16.81 -1.13
N ARG A 116 -3.52 -16.02 -2.18
CA ARG A 116 -2.59 -16.36 -3.28
C ARG A 116 -1.18 -15.84 -3.08
N LEU A 117 -0.98 -14.86 -2.20
CA LEU A 117 0.30 -14.17 -2.05
C LEU A 117 0.48 -13.67 -0.62
N SER A 118 1.45 -14.24 0.08
CA SER A 118 2.04 -13.62 1.26
C SER A 118 3.46 -13.19 0.95
N LYS A 119 3.71 -11.87 0.86
CA LYS A 119 5.03 -11.36 0.46
C LYS A 119 5.45 -10.07 1.17
N THR A 120 6.73 -10.11 1.55
CA THR A 120 7.65 -9.10 2.12
C THR A 120 8.31 -8.08 1.17
N TRP A 121 8.09 -6.76 1.23
CA TRP A 121 8.98 -5.77 0.57
C TRP A 121 9.61 -4.81 1.58
N ARG A 122 10.94 -4.86 1.73
CA ARG A 122 11.73 -4.02 2.68
C ARG A 122 11.92 -2.54 2.26
N SER A 123 11.14 -2.05 1.30
CA SER A 123 11.16 -0.63 0.90
C SER A 123 9.98 -0.34 -0.02
N TYR A 124 9.38 0.86 0.11
CA TYR A 124 8.32 1.33 -0.77
C TYR A 124 8.72 1.29 -2.26
N ARG A 125 9.95 1.72 -2.58
CA ARG A 125 10.47 1.71 -3.96
C ARG A 125 10.46 0.33 -4.62
N LYS A 126 10.90 -0.72 -3.91
CA LYS A 126 10.90 -2.10 -4.43
C LYS A 126 9.48 -2.62 -4.63
N PHE A 127 8.56 -2.23 -3.77
CA PHE A 127 7.16 -2.58 -3.86
C PHE A 127 6.50 -1.93 -5.10
N ILE A 128 6.69 -0.62 -5.31
CA ILE A 128 6.17 0.05 -6.51
C ILE A 128 6.77 -0.52 -7.79
N ARG A 129 8.08 -0.79 -7.83
CA ARG A 129 8.71 -1.49 -8.98
C ARG A 129 8.11 -2.86 -9.25
N TRP A 130 7.64 -3.55 -8.22
CA TRP A 130 6.95 -4.81 -8.38
C TRP A 130 5.51 -4.60 -8.85
N LEU A 131 4.85 -3.47 -8.64
CA LEU A 131 3.51 -3.20 -9.16
C LEU A 131 3.51 -2.84 -10.64
N SER A 132 4.51 -2.08 -11.09
CA SER A 132 4.78 -1.81 -12.52
C SER A 132 5.11 -3.07 -13.33
#